data_AF-A0A182EU41-F1
#
_entry.id   AF-A0A182EU41-F1
#
_cell.length_a   1.000
_cell.length_b   1.000
_cell.length_c   1.000
_cell.angle_alpha   90.00
_cell.angle_beta   90.00
_cell.angle_gamma   90.00
#
_symmetry.space_group_name_H-M   'P 1'
#
loop_
_entity.id
_entity.type
_entity.pdbx_description
1 polymer ?
#
loop_
_entity_poly.entity_id
_entity_poly.type
_entity_poly.pdbx_seq_one_letter_code
_entity_poly.pdbx_strand_id
1 'polypeptide(L)'
;MYIGALVYGKDDESRLLRRTMARYLCLAQLLIYRDISLRVRKRFPTYDSIIKAGFLLDNEREMLESIQLNFDKYWVPFNWIYALIFRGRKDGKIVSDAFANKLCDEVKNFRLNLQILCNYDWVPIPLAYPQLVFLAVYVYFAICLISRQFIITERDVPNKSNIDLILPCVTMMEFIIFVGWMKVAEGLLNPFGEDDDDFESNFLLDKNLTISLCIVDDASDDAPELEKDQFWPNNKINEVYCNETVDSTDNIIKLSVGHDTLSMRKKNYHIIQ
;
A
#
# COMPACT_ATOMS: atom_id res chain seq x y z
N MET A 1 14.92 7.44 -1.65
CA MET A 1 16.23 6.78 -1.86
C MET A 1 17.07 7.52 -2.90
N TYR A 2 16.70 7.54 -4.20
CA TYR A 2 17.52 8.21 -5.23
C TYR A 2 17.86 9.68 -4.95
N ILE A 3 16.94 10.46 -4.37
CA ILE A 3 17.20 11.85 -3.97
C ILE A 3 18.37 11.92 -2.96
N GLY A 4 18.40 11.04 -1.95
CA GLY A 4 19.48 11.00 -0.95
C GLY A 4 20.82 10.55 -1.55
N ALA A 5 20.80 9.62 -2.50
CA ALA A 5 22.01 9.06 -3.09
C ALA A 5 22.63 9.92 -4.22
N LEU A 6 21.79 10.62 -5.00
CA LEU A 6 22.23 11.29 -6.23
C LEU A 6 22.37 12.82 -6.09
N VAL A 7 21.84 13.42 -5.02
CA VAL A 7 22.00 14.85 -4.72
C VAL A 7 23.10 15.00 -3.66
N TYR A 8 24.28 15.36 -4.13
CA TYR A 8 25.49 15.43 -3.30
C TYR A 8 25.58 16.75 -2.53
N GLY A 9 26.34 16.73 -1.44
CA GLY A 9 26.66 17.90 -0.62
C GLY A 9 26.10 17.77 0.80
N LYS A 10 26.96 18.10 1.77
CA LYS A 10 26.62 18.19 3.20
C LYS A 10 26.27 19.62 3.63
N ASP A 11 26.31 20.56 2.70
CA ASP A 11 25.92 21.94 2.91
C ASP A 11 24.40 22.09 3.06
N ASP A 12 23.99 23.17 3.73
CA ASP A 12 22.58 23.45 4.01
C ASP A 12 21.75 23.62 2.73
N GLU A 13 22.33 24.09 1.62
CA GLU A 13 21.60 24.22 0.36
C GLU A 13 21.29 22.85 -0.26
N SER A 14 22.26 21.94 -0.29
CA SER A 14 22.04 20.55 -0.75
C SER A 14 21.04 19.83 0.14
N ARG A 15 21.13 20.01 1.46
CA ARG A 15 20.17 19.48 2.42
C ARG A 15 18.76 20.02 2.17
N LEU A 16 18.63 21.33 1.97
CA LEU A 16 17.37 22.00 1.65
C LEU A 16 16.78 21.47 0.34
N LEU A 17 17.61 21.30 -0.69
CA LEU A 17 17.20 20.76 -1.99
C LEU A 17 16.63 19.35 -1.83
N ARG A 18 17.34 18.45 -1.14
CA ARG A 18 16.91 17.07 -0.87
C ARG A 18 15.59 17.01 -0.11
N ARG A 19 15.49 17.73 1.01
CA ARG A 19 14.28 17.78 1.84
C ARG A 19 13.08 18.36 1.08
N THR A 20 13.29 19.39 0.27
CA THR A 20 12.23 20.02 -0.53
C THR A 20 11.71 19.08 -1.61
N MET A 21 12.59 18.37 -2.32
CA MET A 21 12.18 17.40 -3.33
C MET A 21 11.38 16.24 -2.72
N ALA A 22 11.80 15.72 -1.57
CA ALA A 22 11.05 14.68 -0.86
C ALA A 22 9.67 15.19 -0.39
N ARG A 23 9.63 16.40 0.19
CA ARG A 23 8.38 17.02 0.63
C ARG A 23 7.41 17.27 -0.52
N TYR A 24 7.88 17.66 -1.69
CA TYR A 24 7.01 17.84 -2.87
C TYR A 24 6.40 16.53 -3.38
N LEU A 25 7.11 15.40 -3.27
CA LEU A 25 6.54 14.09 -3.59
C LEU A 25 5.41 13.73 -2.61
N CYS A 26 5.64 13.96 -1.31
CA CYS A 26 4.63 13.76 -0.27
C CYS A 26 3.45 14.74 -0.42
N LEU A 27 3.70 15.98 -0.80
CA LEU A 27 2.66 16.99 -1.08
C LEU A 27 1.79 16.56 -2.26
N ALA A 28 2.38 16.08 -3.36
CA ALA A 28 1.62 15.55 -4.50
C ALA A 28 0.73 14.36 -4.08
N GLN A 29 1.28 13.44 -3.29
CA GLN A 29 0.52 12.31 -2.72
C GLN A 29 -0.63 12.80 -1.85
N LEU A 30 -0.40 13.77 -0.96
CA LEU A 30 -1.43 14.34 -0.09
C LEU A 30 -2.55 14.98 -0.90
N LEU A 31 -2.23 15.78 -1.91
CA LEU A 31 -3.23 16.44 -2.74
C LEU A 31 -4.14 15.42 -3.43
N ILE A 32 -3.56 14.35 -3.99
CA ILE A 32 -4.33 13.27 -4.62
C ILE A 32 -5.16 12.50 -3.58
N TYR A 33 -4.57 12.15 -2.43
CA TYR A 33 -5.26 11.41 -1.37
C TYR A 33 -6.42 12.21 -0.78
N ARG A 34 -6.30 13.53 -0.70
CA ARG A 34 -7.38 14.42 -0.27
C ARG A 34 -8.58 14.36 -1.22
N ASP A 35 -8.33 14.18 -2.52
CA ASP A 35 -9.38 14.15 -3.53
C ASP A 35 -10.05 12.77 -3.61
N ILE A 36 -9.33 11.66 -3.38
CA ILE A 36 -9.90 10.29 -3.43
C ILE A 36 -10.39 9.75 -2.06
N SER A 37 -9.77 10.12 -0.94
CA SER A 37 -10.09 9.58 0.40
C SER A 37 -10.84 10.59 1.27
N LEU A 38 -12.01 10.17 1.76
CA LEU A 38 -12.82 11.00 2.67
C LEU A 38 -12.10 11.26 4.00
N ARG A 39 -11.40 10.25 4.54
CA ARG A 39 -10.62 10.38 5.79
C ARG A 39 -9.52 11.44 5.67
N VAL A 40 -8.82 11.46 4.54
CA VAL A 40 -7.75 12.44 4.29
C VAL A 40 -8.35 13.82 4.04
N ARG A 41 -9.48 13.91 3.34
CA ARG A 41 -10.19 15.19 3.12
C ARG A 41 -10.68 15.83 4.41
N LYS A 42 -11.20 15.03 5.35
CA LYS A 42 -11.60 15.49 6.68
C LYS A 42 -10.40 15.99 7.50
N ARG A 43 -9.24 15.34 7.37
CA ARG A 43 -8.00 15.76 8.04
C ARG A 43 -7.41 17.04 7.43
N PHE A 44 -7.47 17.19 6.11
CA PHE A 44 -6.88 18.30 5.38
C PHE A 44 -7.89 19.05 4.51
N PRO A 45 -8.90 19.72 5.09
CA PRO A 45 -9.98 20.34 4.31
C PRO A 45 -9.51 21.57 3.50
N THR A 46 -8.48 22.28 3.97
CA THR A 46 -8.01 23.54 3.38
C THR A 46 -6.49 23.56 3.19
N TYR A 47 -5.98 24.43 2.33
CA TYR A 47 -4.52 24.61 2.20
C TYR A 47 -3.87 25.05 3.53
N ASP A 48 -4.57 25.81 4.38
CA ASP A 48 -4.08 26.17 5.71
C ASP A 48 -3.78 24.96 6.59
N SER A 49 -4.62 23.92 6.52
CA SER A 49 -4.40 22.69 7.28
C SER A 49 -3.17 21.91 6.79
N ILE A 50 -2.89 21.98 5.48
CA ILE A 50 -1.72 21.36 4.84
C ILE A 50 -0.44 22.10 5.25
N ILE A 51 -0.50 23.43 5.34
CA ILE A 51 0.61 24.27 5.79
C ILE A 51 0.93 24.00 7.25
N LYS A 52 -0.08 23.99 8.12
CA LYS A 52 0.09 23.68 9.55
C LYS A 52 0.69 22.29 9.78
N ALA A 53 0.40 21.34 8.89
CA ALA A 53 0.98 20.00 8.94
C ALA A 53 2.41 19.90 8.36
N GLY A 54 2.93 20.97 7.75
CA GLY A 54 4.31 21.05 7.26
C GLY A 54 4.54 20.44 5.88
N PHE A 55 3.48 20.09 5.14
CA PHE A 55 3.61 19.58 3.75
C PHE A 55 3.83 20.72 2.75
N LEU A 56 3.26 21.90 3.01
CA LEU A 56 3.26 23.07 2.13
C LEU A 56 3.75 24.30 2.91
N LEU A 57 4.47 25.21 2.26
CA LEU A 57 4.84 26.52 2.82
C LEU A 57 3.94 27.64 2.30
N ASP A 58 3.90 28.78 2.99
CA ASP A 58 3.03 29.91 2.61
C ASP A 58 3.37 30.47 1.21
N ASN A 59 4.65 30.63 0.89
CA ASN A 59 5.10 31.08 -0.43
C ASN A 59 4.72 30.09 -1.55
N GLU A 60 4.72 28.79 -1.25
CA GLU A 60 4.34 27.75 -2.21
C GLU A 60 2.83 27.72 -2.42
N ARG A 61 2.05 28.01 -1.38
CA ARG A 61 0.60 28.19 -1.49
C ARG A 61 0.27 29.35 -2.43
N GLU A 62 0.93 30.51 -2.27
CA GLU A 62 0.70 31.65 -3.15
C GLU A 62 0.96 31.27 -4.62
N MET A 63 2.02 30.50 -4.89
CA MET A 63 2.28 29.98 -6.23
C MET A 63 1.18 29.03 -6.73
N LEU A 64 0.67 28.11 -5.89
CA LEU A 64 -0.43 27.22 -6.24
C LEU A 64 -1.74 27.98 -6.52
N GLU A 65 -2.04 28.99 -5.73
CA GLU A 65 -3.25 29.82 -5.87
C GLU A 65 -3.16 30.75 -7.08
N SER A 66 -1.95 31.22 -7.42
CA SER A 66 -1.73 32.06 -8.61
C SER A 66 -2.13 31.38 -9.93
N ILE A 67 -2.13 30.04 -9.96
CA ILE A 67 -2.51 29.25 -11.14
C ILE A 67 -4.03 29.30 -11.31
N GLN A 68 -4.48 30.11 -12.27
CA GLN A 68 -5.90 30.28 -12.62
C GLN A 68 -6.38 29.14 -13.53
N LEU A 69 -6.52 27.94 -12.96
CA LEU A 69 -7.12 26.77 -13.60
C LEU A 69 -8.26 26.23 -12.74
N ASN A 70 -9.35 25.85 -13.39
CA ASN A 70 -10.52 25.21 -12.76
C ASN A 70 -10.35 23.69 -12.57
N PHE A 71 -9.14 23.17 -12.81
CA PHE A 71 -8.81 21.75 -12.72
C PHE A 71 -7.85 21.50 -11.56
N ASP A 72 -7.73 20.23 -11.17
CA ASP A 72 -6.89 19.81 -10.06
C ASP A 72 -5.43 20.19 -10.26
N LYS A 73 -4.80 20.62 -9.15
CA LYS A 73 -3.44 21.20 -9.15
C LYS A 73 -2.38 20.23 -8.61
N TYR A 74 -2.70 18.94 -8.44
CA TYR A 74 -1.74 17.94 -7.94
C TYR A 74 -0.53 17.72 -8.86
N TRP A 75 -0.59 18.17 -10.12
CA TRP A 75 0.54 18.14 -11.05
C TRP A 75 1.64 19.17 -10.72
N VAL A 76 1.31 20.23 -9.97
CA VAL A 76 2.19 21.37 -9.74
C VAL A 76 3.44 20.99 -8.93
N PRO A 77 3.35 20.22 -7.81
CA PRO A 77 4.55 19.79 -7.09
C PRO A 77 5.48 18.92 -7.95
N PHE A 78 4.94 18.10 -8.87
CA PHE A 78 5.77 17.36 -9.83
C PHE A 78 6.56 18.27 -10.74
N ASN A 79 5.92 19.31 -11.26
CA ASN A 79 6.60 20.31 -12.10
C ASN A 79 7.70 21.04 -11.32
N TRP A 80 7.45 21.37 -10.05
CA TRP A 80 8.47 21.96 -9.19
C TRP A 80 9.65 21.02 -8.93
N ILE A 81 9.42 19.71 -8.73
CA ILE A 81 10.49 18.73 -8.59
C ILE A 81 11.36 18.69 -9.85
N TYR A 82 10.77 18.64 -11.04
CA TYR A 82 11.55 18.68 -12.28
C TYR A 82 12.41 19.94 -12.37
N ALA A 83 11.86 21.11 -12.04
CA ALA A 83 12.62 22.35 -11.99
C ALA A 83 13.77 22.29 -10.98
N LEU A 84 13.58 21.67 -9.81
CA LEU A 84 14.62 21.46 -8.81
C LEU A 84 15.70 20.48 -9.27
N ILE A 85 15.35 19.40 -9.99
CA ILE A 85 16.33 18.47 -10.58
C ILE A 85 17.25 19.23 -11.53
N PHE A 86 16.69 19.99 -12.48
CA PHE A 86 17.50 20.70 -13.46
C PHE A 86 18.30 21.85 -12.84
N ARG A 87 17.76 22.53 -11.82
CA ARG A 87 18.49 23.54 -11.05
C ARG A 87 19.67 22.92 -10.29
N GLY A 88 19.43 21.85 -9.54
CA GLY A 88 20.49 21.11 -8.83
C GLY A 88 21.56 20.55 -9.76
N ARG A 89 21.19 20.19 -11.00
CA ARG A 89 22.14 19.79 -12.04
C ARG A 89 23.00 20.95 -12.53
N LYS A 90 22.39 22.12 -12.78
CA LYS A 90 23.09 23.35 -13.18
C LYS A 90 24.04 23.84 -12.09
N ASP A 91 23.63 23.73 -10.83
CA ASP A 91 24.41 24.14 -9.66
C ASP A 91 25.47 23.11 -9.24
N GLY A 92 25.62 22.02 -10.00
CA GLY A 92 26.63 20.99 -9.78
C GLY A 92 26.36 20.05 -8.59
N LYS A 93 25.20 20.17 -7.93
CA LYS A 93 24.78 19.28 -6.83
C LYS A 93 24.44 17.88 -7.33
N ILE A 94 23.97 17.78 -8.57
CA ILE A 94 23.79 16.51 -9.29
C ILE A 94 24.92 16.38 -10.30
N VAL A 95 25.74 15.33 -10.15
CA VAL A 95 27.04 15.20 -10.83
C VAL A 95 26.90 14.99 -12.34
N SER A 96 25.95 14.14 -12.76
CA SER A 96 25.83 13.68 -14.15
C SER A 96 24.41 13.84 -14.68
N ASP A 97 24.29 14.06 -16.00
CA ASP A 97 23.01 14.07 -16.70
C ASP A 97 22.28 12.72 -16.58
N ALA A 98 23.04 11.61 -16.49
CA ALA A 98 22.47 10.28 -16.25
C ALA A 98 21.75 10.20 -14.90
N PHE A 99 22.28 10.86 -13.85
CA PHE A 99 21.65 10.90 -12.53
C PHE A 99 20.41 11.77 -12.53
N ALA A 100 20.45 12.92 -13.22
CA ALA A 100 19.28 13.78 -13.40
C ALA A 100 18.16 13.04 -14.15
N ASN A 101 18.48 12.33 -15.24
CA ASN A 101 17.52 11.52 -15.98
C ASN A 101 16.92 10.41 -15.10
N LYS A 102 17.76 9.72 -14.32
CA LYS A 102 17.25 8.68 -13.40
C LYS A 102 16.29 9.26 -12.36
N LEU A 103 16.59 10.43 -11.78
CA LEU A 103 15.65 11.11 -10.88
C LEU A 103 14.33 11.45 -11.59
N CYS A 104 14.39 11.96 -12.82
CA CYS A 104 13.21 12.27 -13.62
C CYS A 104 12.34 11.04 -13.89
N ASP A 105 12.95 9.90 -14.19
CA ASP A 105 12.26 8.62 -14.45
C ASP A 105 11.55 8.11 -13.19
N GLU A 106 12.18 8.19 -12.02
CA GLU A 106 11.56 7.76 -10.77
C GLU A 106 10.41 8.67 -10.35
N VAL A 107 10.54 9.99 -10.55
CA VAL A 107 9.45 10.95 -10.34
C VAL A 107 8.29 10.65 -11.29
N LYS A 108 8.58 10.34 -12.55
CA LYS A 108 7.58 9.94 -13.54
C LYS A 108 6.87 8.64 -13.12
N ASN A 109 7.61 7.62 -12.68
CA ASN A 109 7.05 6.35 -12.21
C ASN A 109 6.14 6.56 -10.99
N PHE A 110 6.57 7.36 -10.02
CA PHE A 110 5.74 7.70 -8.86
C PHE A 110 4.46 8.44 -9.27
N ARG A 111 4.56 9.41 -10.19
CA ARG A 111 3.39 10.11 -10.75
C ARG A 111 2.44 9.14 -11.46
N LEU A 112 2.95 8.20 -12.24
CA LEU A 112 2.14 7.21 -12.95
C LEU A 112 1.35 6.32 -11.97
N ASN A 113 2.00 5.88 -10.89
CA ASN A 113 1.33 5.08 -9.85
C ASN A 113 0.20 5.85 -9.18
N LEU A 114 0.40 7.14 -8.87
CA LEU A 114 -0.67 7.98 -8.32
C LEU A 114 -1.77 8.27 -9.35
N GLN A 115 -1.42 8.43 -10.63
CA GLN A 115 -2.40 8.60 -11.69
C GLN A 115 -3.29 7.36 -11.86
N ILE A 116 -2.76 6.15 -11.66
CA ILE A 116 -3.57 4.93 -11.65
C ILE A 116 -4.66 5.02 -10.58
N LEU A 117 -4.33 5.50 -9.37
CA LEU A 117 -5.32 5.72 -8.31
C LEU A 117 -6.38 6.73 -8.72
N CYS A 118 -5.99 7.86 -9.31
CA CYS A 118 -6.95 8.84 -9.85
C CYS A 118 -7.88 8.22 -10.90
N ASN A 119 -7.37 7.31 -11.73
CA ASN A 119 -8.19 6.67 -12.76
C ASN A 119 -9.22 5.70 -12.16
N TYR A 120 -8.88 4.98 -11.08
CA TYR A 120 -9.83 4.12 -10.36
C TYR A 120 -10.94 4.91 -9.68
N ASP A 121 -10.62 6.11 -9.17
CA ASP A 121 -11.62 7.02 -8.59
C ASP A 121 -12.49 7.67 -9.67
N TRP A 122 -11.88 8.13 -10.78
CA TRP A 122 -12.60 8.75 -11.89
C TRP A 122 -13.61 7.77 -12.53
N VAL A 123 -13.16 6.54 -12.81
CA VAL A 123 -13.94 5.56 -13.55
C VAL A 123 -14.29 4.38 -12.62
N PRO A 124 -15.34 4.51 -11.79
CA PRO A 124 -15.81 3.40 -10.97
C PRO A 124 -16.46 2.31 -11.83
N ILE A 125 -16.69 1.14 -11.24
CA ILE A 125 -17.43 0.04 -11.87
C ILE A 125 -18.81 0.57 -12.32
N PRO A 126 -19.28 0.24 -13.55
CA PRO A 126 -20.59 0.67 -14.02
C PRO A 126 -21.69 0.35 -13.02
N LEU A 127 -22.47 1.36 -12.65
CA LEU A 127 -23.49 1.28 -11.60
C LEU A 127 -24.49 0.12 -11.80
N ALA A 128 -24.79 -0.21 -13.06
CA ALA A 128 -25.68 -1.31 -13.40
C ALA A 128 -25.19 -2.69 -12.90
N TYR A 129 -23.87 -2.89 -12.75
CA TYR A 129 -23.31 -4.19 -12.36
C TYR A 129 -23.58 -4.51 -10.87
N PRO A 130 -23.19 -3.66 -9.90
CA PRO A 130 -23.57 -3.88 -8.50
C PRO A 130 -25.08 -3.93 -8.31
N GLN A 131 -25.84 -3.07 -9.01
CA GLN A 131 -27.30 -3.06 -8.93
C GLN A 131 -27.93 -4.39 -9.35
N LEU A 132 -27.46 -4.98 -10.45
CA LEU A 132 -27.95 -6.28 -10.92
C LEU A 132 -27.67 -7.38 -9.90
N VAL A 133 -26.46 -7.40 -9.33
CA VAL A 133 -26.07 -8.39 -8.31
C VAL A 133 -26.92 -8.23 -7.04
N PHE A 134 -27.06 -7.02 -6.52
CA PHE A 134 -27.89 -6.73 -5.34
C PHE A 134 -29.35 -7.12 -5.57
N LEU A 135 -29.91 -6.76 -6.72
CA LEU A 135 -31.27 -7.13 -7.08
C LEU A 135 -31.44 -8.66 -7.14
N ALA A 136 -30.51 -9.38 -7.78
CA ALA A 136 -30.57 -10.83 -7.90
C ALA A 136 -30.55 -11.52 -6.53
N VAL A 137 -29.65 -11.12 -5.63
CA VAL A 137 -29.55 -11.66 -4.27
C VAL A 137 -30.83 -11.35 -3.47
N TYR A 138 -31.35 -10.12 -3.55
CA TYR A 138 -32.57 -9.74 -2.83
C TYR A 138 -33.82 -10.44 -3.35
N VAL A 139 -34.00 -10.56 -4.67
CA VAL A 139 -35.13 -11.28 -5.26
C VAL A 139 -35.07 -12.76 -4.90
N TYR A 140 -33.88 -13.37 -4.94
CA TYR A 140 -33.68 -14.77 -4.53
C TYR A 140 -34.15 -15.00 -3.09
N PHE A 141 -33.73 -14.15 -2.15
CA PHE A 141 -34.15 -14.31 -0.75
C PHE A 141 -35.59 -13.88 -0.50
N ALA A 142 -36.14 -12.93 -1.25
CA ALA A 142 -37.57 -12.59 -1.19
C ALA A 142 -38.45 -13.79 -1.58
N ILE A 143 -38.04 -14.54 -2.62
CA ILE A 143 -38.73 -15.78 -3.00
C ILE A 143 -38.53 -16.85 -1.92
N CYS A 144 -37.32 -17.04 -1.39
CA CYS A 144 -37.05 -18.03 -0.34
C CYS A 144 -37.86 -17.77 0.94
N LEU A 145 -38.10 -16.50 1.30
CA LEU A 145 -38.94 -16.13 2.44
C LEU A 145 -40.37 -16.64 2.32
N ILE A 146 -40.90 -16.80 1.09
CA ILE A 146 -42.26 -17.32 0.85
C ILE A 146 -42.22 -18.82 0.60
N SER A 147 -41.32 -19.27 -0.28
CA SER A 147 -41.30 -20.65 -0.78
C SER A 147 -40.79 -21.68 0.22
N ARG A 148 -39.95 -21.26 1.17
CA ARG A 148 -39.33 -22.16 2.17
C ARG A 148 -39.96 -22.07 3.55
N GLN A 149 -41.19 -21.56 3.64
CA GLN A 149 -42.00 -21.65 4.86
C GLN A 149 -42.46 -23.10 5.08
N PHE A 150 -42.37 -23.59 6.32
CA PHE A 150 -42.91 -24.90 6.69
C PHE A 150 -44.45 -24.81 6.76
N ILE A 151 -45.14 -25.52 5.87
CA ILE A 151 -46.60 -25.48 5.79
C ILE A 151 -47.17 -26.54 6.75
N ILE A 152 -47.75 -26.08 7.86
CA ILE A 152 -48.47 -26.94 8.80
C ILE A 152 -49.93 -27.03 8.34
N THR A 153 -50.35 -28.19 7.87
CA THR A 153 -51.75 -28.43 7.47
C THR A 153 -52.16 -29.86 7.79
N GLU A 154 -53.35 -30.03 8.36
CA GLU A 154 -53.94 -31.34 8.68
C GLU A 154 -54.47 -32.08 7.44
N ARG A 155 -54.71 -31.36 6.34
CA ARG A 155 -55.12 -31.92 5.04
C ARG A 155 -53.91 -32.55 4.33
N ASP A 156 -54.15 -33.63 3.58
CA ASP A 156 -53.15 -34.27 2.73
C ASP A 156 -52.84 -33.38 1.51
N VAL A 157 -51.87 -32.48 1.69
CA VAL A 157 -51.35 -31.61 0.63
C VAL A 157 -49.99 -32.15 0.19
N PRO A 158 -49.69 -32.23 -1.12
CA PRO A 158 -48.46 -32.84 -1.62
C PRO A 158 -47.15 -32.18 -1.13
N ASN A 159 -47.19 -30.92 -0.68
CA ASN A 159 -46.03 -30.18 -0.16
C ASN A 159 -45.99 -30.08 1.38
N LYS A 160 -46.64 -31.02 2.08
CA LYS A 160 -46.63 -31.07 3.55
C LYS A 160 -45.23 -31.38 4.07
N SER A 161 -44.74 -30.59 5.02
CA SER A 161 -43.47 -30.83 5.68
C SER A 161 -43.63 -31.96 6.71
N ASN A 162 -42.83 -33.03 6.59
CA ASN A 162 -42.83 -34.11 7.58
C ASN A 162 -42.13 -33.73 8.90
N ILE A 163 -41.31 -32.68 8.86
CA ILE A 163 -40.52 -32.17 9.97
C ILE A 163 -40.80 -30.66 10.04
N ASP A 164 -41.31 -30.22 11.20
CA ASP A 164 -41.54 -28.81 11.49
C ASP A 164 -40.33 -28.26 12.27
N LEU A 165 -39.44 -27.59 11.54
CA LEU A 165 -38.37 -26.82 12.15
C LEU A 165 -38.88 -25.39 12.30
N ILE A 166 -39.13 -24.97 13.55
CA ILE A 166 -39.46 -23.57 13.91
C ILE A 166 -38.47 -22.59 13.26
N LEU A 167 -37.23 -23.02 13.02
CA LEU A 167 -36.16 -22.25 12.41
C LEU A 167 -35.62 -22.92 11.13
N PRO A 168 -35.62 -22.24 9.97
CA PRO A 168 -35.07 -22.80 8.73
C PRO A 168 -33.54 -22.69 8.66
N CYS A 169 -32.82 -23.50 9.46
CA CYS A 169 -31.36 -23.42 9.63
C CYS A 169 -30.55 -23.44 8.32
N VAL A 170 -30.94 -24.27 7.34
CA VAL A 170 -30.25 -24.35 6.04
C VAL A 170 -30.40 -23.04 5.25
N THR A 171 -31.59 -22.46 5.24
CA THR A 171 -31.84 -21.19 4.55
C THR A 171 -31.11 -20.03 5.23
N MET A 172 -30.97 -20.06 6.56
CA MET A 172 -30.15 -19.09 7.29
C MET A 172 -28.66 -19.20 6.95
N MET A 173 -28.14 -20.42 6.83
CA MET A 173 -26.75 -20.65 6.40
C MET A 173 -26.51 -20.12 4.98
N GLU A 174 -27.42 -20.43 4.04
CA GLU A 174 -27.38 -19.87 2.68
C GLU A 174 -27.44 -18.34 2.70
N PHE A 175 -28.30 -17.75 3.53
CA PHE A 175 -28.38 -16.29 3.68
C PHE A 175 -27.04 -15.69 4.10
N ILE A 176 -26.41 -16.24 5.15
CA ILE A 176 -25.10 -15.76 5.63
C ILE A 176 -24.05 -15.85 4.52
N ILE A 177 -24.01 -16.94 3.76
CA ILE A 177 -23.02 -17.12 2.70
C ILE A 177 -23.25 -16.14 1.55
N PHE A 178 -24.46 -16.06 0.99
CA PHE A 178 -24.72 -15.22 -0.19
C PHE A 178 -24.74 -13.72 0.14
N VAL A 179 -25.39 -13.33 1.23
CA VAL A 179 -25.39 -11.92 1.67
C VAL A 179 -24.01 -11.53 2.18
N GLY A 180 -23.32 -12.40 2.91
CA GLY A 180 -21.94 -12.17 3.33
C GLY A 180 -21.01 -11.96 2.14
N TRP A 181 -21.10 -12.81 1.11
CA TRP A 181 -20.28 -12.67 -0.09
C TRP A 181 -20.59 -11.39 -0.87
N MET A 182 -21.88 -11.01 -0.97
CA MET A 182 -22.31 -9.73 -1.54
C MET A 182 -21.75 -8.54 -0.73
N LYS A 183 -21.75 -8.62 0.61
CA LYS A 183 -21.21 -7.59 1.51
C LYS A 183 -19.69 -7.44 1.40
N VAL A 184 -18.95 -8.53 1.20
CA VAL A 184 -17.51 -8.47 0.90
C VAL A 184 -17.26 -7.67 -0.39
N ALA A 185 -18.04 -7.91 -1.44
CA ALA A 185 -17.91 -7.15 -2.69
C ALA A 185 -18.30 -5.67 -2.53
N GLU A 186 -19.30 -5.37 -1.69
CA GLU A 186 -19.72 -4.00 -1.37
C GLU A 186 -18.62 -3.23 -0.63
N GLY A 187 -18.01 -3.82 0.40
CA GLY A 187 -16.92 -3.19 1.16
C GLY A 187 -15.67 -2.93 0.30
N LEU A 188 -15.36 -3.83 -0.64
CA LEU A 188 -14.21 -3.66 -1.54
C LEU A 188 -14.46 -2.68 -2.69
N LEU A 189 -15.67 -2.14 -2.84
CA LEU A 189 -16.02 -1.26 -3.96
C LEU A 189 -15.30 0.09 -3.86
N ASN A 190 -15.09 0.60 -2.64
CA ASN A 190 -14.35 1.84 -2.39
C ASN A 190 -13.37 1.69 -1.22
N PRO A 191 -12.14 1.21 -1.47
CA PRO A 191 -11.15 0.96 -0.42
C PRO A 191 -10.55 2.24 0.20
N PHE A 192 -10.97 3.43 -0.26
CA PHE A 192 -10.55 4.74 0.28
C PHE A 192 -11.66 5.40 1.11
N GLY A 193 -12.69 4.64 1.47
CA GLY A 193 -13.83 5.06 2.27
C GLY A 193 -13.50 5.27 3.74
N GLU A 194 -14.46 4.91 4.59
CA GLU A 194 -14.34 5.04 6.05
C GLU A 194 -14.56 3.73 6.80
N ASP A 195 -14.62 2.59 6.11
CA ASP A 195 -14.84 1.28 6.70
C ASP A 195 -13.58 0.74 7.41
N ASP A 196 -13.76 -0.18 8.35
CA ASP A 196 -12.65 -0.67 9.19
C ASP A 196 -11.53 -1.35 8.39
N ASP A 197 -11.87 -1.96 7.24
CA ASP A 197 -10.93 -2.65 6.36
C ASP A 197 -10.39 -1.78 5.21
N ASP A 198 -10.77 -0.49 5.16
CA ASP A 198 -10.27 0.45 4.16
C ASP A 198 -8.80 0.83 4.38
N PHE A 199 -8.16 1.37 3.34
CA PHE A 199 -6.77 1.78 3.43
C PHE A 199 -6.56 2.91 4.45
N GLU A 200 -5.60 2.67 5.36
CA GLU A 200 -5.11 3.66 6.33
C GLU A 200 -4.24 4.76 5.67
N SER A 201 -4.89 5.57 4.84
CA SER A 201 -4.25 6.60 4.01
C SER A 201 -3.58 7.69 4.83
N ASN A 202 -4.16 8.05 5.99
CA ASN A 202 -3.57 9.03 6.91
C ASN A 202 -2.23 8.52 7.48
N PHE A 203 -2.19 7.26 7.91
CA PHE A 203 -0.96 6.63 8.40
C PHE A 203 0.10 6.59 7.31
N LEU A 204 -0.27 6.23 6.06
CA LEU A 204 0.66 6.21 4.94
C LEU A 204 1.26 7.60 4.66
N LEU A 205 0.49 8.68 4.75
CA LEU A 205 1.01 10.04 4.57
C LEU A 205 2.03 10.40 5.65
N ASP A 206 1.73 10.14 6.91
CA ASP A 206 2.61 10.46 8.05
C ASP A 206 3.90 9.64 7.98
N LYS A 207 3.76 8.34 7.70
CA LYS A 207 4.88 7.42 7.49
C LYS A 207 5.77 7.88 6.35
N ASN A 208 5.18 8.19 5.18
CA ASN A 208 5.94 8.57 4.00
C ASN A 208 6.67 9.89 4.20
N LEU A 209 6.04 10.89 4.82
CA LEU A 209 6.70 12.17 5.12
C LEU A 209 7.88 11.95 6.07
N THR A 210 7.66 11.26 7.19
CA THR A 210 8.70 11.05 8.21
C THR A 210 9.89 10.25 7.66
N ILE A 211 9.62 9.11 7.01
CA ILE A 211 10.65 8.24 6.46
C ILE A 211 11.38 8.93 5.29
N SER A 212 10.66 9.61 4.40
CA SER A 212 11.31 10.28 3.26
C SER A 212 12.26 11.38 3.72
N LEU A 213 11.88 12.17 4.72
CA LEU A 213 12.74 13.21 5.29
C LEU A 213 13.97 12.61 5.99
N CYS A 214 13.81 11.54 6.76
CA CYS A 214 14.93 10.83 7.39
C CYS A 214 15.91 10.27 6.34
N ILE A 215 15.41 9.61 5.28
CA ILE A 215 16.24 9.03 4.22
C ILE A 215 17.09 10.08 3.48
N VAL A 216 16.53 11.26 3.23
CA VAL A 216 17.22 12.30 2.43
C VAL A 216 18.01 13.28 3.28
N ASP A 217 17.93 13.18 4.60
CA ASP A 217 18.59 14.06 5.55
C ASP A 217 19.51 13.28 6.48
N ASP A 218 18.96 12.71 7.55
CA ASP A 218 19.73 12.06 8.62
C ASP A 218 20.51 10.84 8.11
N ALA A 219 19.87 10.01 7.26
CA ALA A 219 20.49 8.82 6.67
C ALA A 219 21.17 9.09 5.31
N SER A 220 21.39 10.35 4.95
CA SER A 220 22.04 10.71 3.69
C SER A 220 23.55 10.51 3.81
N ASP A 221 24.11 9.59 3.02
CA ASP A 221 25.56 9.28 3.06
C ASP A 221 26.04 8.80 4.46
N ASP A 222 25.13 8.21 5.23
CA ASP A 222 25.38 7.69 6.59
C ASP A 222 25.54 6.16 6.56
N ALA A 223 26.50 5.70 5.76
CA ALA A 223 26.85 4.28 5.74
C ALA A 223 27.82 3.97 6.91
N PRO A 224 27.65 2.84 7.62
CA PRO A 224 28.60 2.42 8.64
C PRO A 224 29.98 2.14 8.04
N GLU A 225 31.01 2.19 8.88
CA GLU A 225 32.38 1.93 8.45
C GLU A 225 32.52 0.52 7.84
N LEU A 226 33.35 0.42 6.81
CA LEU A 226 33.56 -0.82 6.09
C LEU A 226 34.44 -1.76 6.91
N GLU A 227 33.83 -2.83 7.43
CA GLU A 227 34.52 -3.89 8.14
C GLU A 227 34.46 -5.22 7.38
N LYS A 228 35.44 -6.09 7.63
CA LYS A 228 35.42 -7.45 7.12
C LYS A 228 34.35 -8.23 7.86
N ASP A 229 33.44 -8.84 7.10
CA ASP A 229 32.43 -9.71 7.68
C ASP A 229 33.05 -11.00 8.25
N GLN A 230 32.25 -11.74 9.02
CA GLN A 230 32.68 -12.95 9.72
C GLN A 230 33.06 -14.12 8.78
N PHE A 231 32.67 -14.05 7.50
CA PHE A 231 32.96 -15.06 6.47
C PHE A 231 34.17 -14.69 5.63
N TRP A 232 34.69 -13.46 5.73
CA TRP A 232 35.86 -12.98 5.00
C TRP A 232 37.08 -13.94 5.00
N PRO A 233 37.47 -14.58 6.13
CA PRO A 233 38.62 -15.49 6.12
C PRO A 233 38.34 -16.90 5.56
N ASN A 234 37.09 -17.34 5.47
CA ASN A 234 36.73 -18.73 5.14
C ASN A 234 35.83 -18.83 3.90
N ASN A 235 36.30 -19.47 2.82
CA ASN A 235 35.50 -19.74 1.61
C ASN A 235 34.32 -20.72 1.81
N LYS A 236 34.13 -21.26 3.02
CA LYS A 236 33.01 -22.14 3.36
C LYS A 236 32.09 -21.44 4.35
N ILE A 237 30.93 -21.05 3.86
CA ILE A 237 29.83 -20.50 4.67
C ILE A 237 29.05 -21.70 5.21
N ASN A 238 29.07 -21.89 6.52
CA ASN A 238 28.23 -22.90 7.18
C ASN A 238 26.84 -22.32 7.46
N GLU A 239 25.81 -23.16 7.42
CA GLU A 239 24.46 -22.79 7.84
C GLU A 239 24.46 -22.45 9.34
N VAL A 240 23.90 -21.30 9.68
CA VAL A 240 23.76 -20.82 11.06
C VAL A 240 22.32 -21.01 11.49
N TYR A 241 22.10 -21.73 12.60
CA TYR A 241 20.78 -21.95 13.17
C TYR A 241 20.77 -21.50 14.63
N CYS A 242 19.65 -20.90 15.05
CA CYS A 242 19.40 -20.64 16.45
C CYS A 242 19.05 -21.96 17.16
N ASN A 243 19.42 -22.12 18.42
CA ASN A 243 19.20 -23.35 19.21
C ASN A 243 17.77 -23.88 19.12
N GLU A 244 16.79 -22.99 19.19
CA GLU A 244 15.36 -23.33 19.15
C GLU A 244 14.91 -23.88 17.79
N THR A 245 15.69 -23.64 16.73
CA THR A 245 15.37 -24.02 15.34
C THR A 245 16.11 -25.26 14.87
N VAL A 246 17.08 -25.77 15.65
CA VAL A 246 17.92 -26.92 15.25
C VAL A 246 17.09 -28.20 15.13
N ASP A 247 16.22 -28.49 16.09
CA ASP A 247 15.40 -29.71 16.09
C ASP A 247 14.39 -29.78 14.93
N SER A 248 13.94 -28.62 14.42
CA SER A 248 13.07 -28.53 13.25
C SER A 248 13.79 -28.75 11.91
N THR A 249 15.12 -28.67 11.88
CA THR A 249 15.91 -28.74 10.63
C THR A 249 16.31 -30.16 10.21
N ASP A 250 16.25 -31.14 11.12
CA ASP A 250 16.50 -32.55 10.79
C ASP A 250 15.49 -33.13 9.77
N ASN A 251 14.36 -32.44 9.57
CA ASN A 251 13.34 -32.79 8.57
C ASN A 251 13.47 -32.04 7.23
N ILE A 252 14.48 -31.18 7.03
CA ILE A 252 14.74 -30.52 5.74
C ILE A 252 15.45 -31.51 4.80
N ILE A 253 14.64 -32.45 4.29
CA ILE A 253 14.70 -33.13 3.00
C ILE A 253 16.11 -33.51 2.50
N LYS A 254 16.52 -34.73 2.84
CA LYS A 254 17.37 -35.59 2.00
C LYS A 254 16.63 -35.94 0.70
N LEU A 255 16.52 -35.03 -0.26
CA LEU A 255 16.29 -35.40 -1.66
C LEU A 255 17.65 -35.67 -2.29
N SER A 256 18.25 -36.81 -1.93
CA SER A 256 19.40 -37.36 -2.63
C SER A 256 18.88 -38.17 -3.80
N VAL A 257 19.01 -37.62 -5.01
CA VAL A 257 19.11 -38.45 -6.21
C VAL A 257 20.41 -39.25 -6.09
N GLY A 258 20.29 -40.57 -6.19
CA GLY A 258 21.44 -41.46 -6.35
C GLY A 258 21.87 -42.14 -5.05
N HIS A 259 21.87 -43.47 -5.11
CA HIS A 259 22.47 -44.40 -4.17
C HIS A 259 23.84 -43.90 -3.66
N ASP A 260 23.93 -43.60 -2.37
CA ASP A 260 24.96 -44.14 -1.49
C ASP A 260 24.67 -43.72 -0.04
N THR A 261 24.33 -44.71 0.78
CA THR A 261 24.26 -44.59 2.23
C THR A 261 25.64 -44.26 2.79
N LEU A 262 25.87 -43.01 3.16
CA LEU A 262 27.03 -42.59 3.93
C LEU A 262 26.63 -41.97 5.25
N SER A 263 27.38 -42.40 6.26
CA SER A 263 27.13 -42.32 7.69
C SER A 263 26.79 -40.93 8.21
N MET A 264 26.05 -40.93 9.34
CA MET A 264 25.85 -39.76 10.20
C MET A 264 27.18 -39.06 10.50
N ARG A 265 27.49 -38.00 9.76
CA ARG A 265 28.40 -36.95 10.24
C ARG A 265 27.54 -35.95 10.97
N LYS A 266 27.75 -35.84 12.30
CA LYS A 266 27.41 -34.65 13.08
C LYS A 266 27.92 -33.44 12.28
N LYS A 267 27.01 -32.68 11.64
CA LYS A 267 27.34 -31.36 11.13
C LYS A 267 27.66 -30.52 12.37
N ASN A 268 28.87 -29.98 12.44
CA ASN A 268 29.23 -29.00 13.46
C ASN A 268 28.47 -27.72 13.12
N TYR A 269 27.26 -27.59 13.64
CA TYR A 269 26.53 -26.32 13.60
C TYR A 269 27.23 -25.34 14.53
N HIS A 270 27.43 -24.11 14.05
CA HIS A 270 27.74 -23.01 14.95
C HIS A 270 26.42 -22.57 15.59
N ILE A 271 26.26 -23.00 16.83
CA ILE A 271 25.18 -22.59 17.72
C ILE A 271 25.49 -21.18 18.23
N ILE A 272 24.60 -20.23 17.96
CA ILE A 272 24.62 -18.89 18.56
C ILE A 272 23.63 -18.91 19.74
N GLN A 273 24.07 -18.47 20.92
CA GLN A 273 23.24 -18.35 22.14
C GLN A 273 22.22 -17.23 22.00
#